data_AF-A0A7R9LTY8-F1
#
_entry.id   AF-A0A7R9LTY8-F1
#
_cell.length_a   1.000
_cell.length_b   1.000
_cell.length_c   1.000
_cell.angle_alpha   90.00
_cell.angle_beta   90.00
_cell.angle_gamma   90.00
#
_symmetry.space_group_name_H-M   'P 1'
#
loop_
_entity.id
_entity.type
_entity.pdbx_description
1 polymer ?
#
loop_
_entity_poly.entity_id
_entity_poly.type
_entity_poly.pdbx_seq_one_letter_code
_entity_poly.pdbx_strand_id
1 'polypeptide(L)'
;IVLRFVSSVLDLLLKYNLDGLDIDWEFPAWNTPYPEDKYTFNQLLKTLSSQFSRQENRIDNRRQLLLSCAVSAIINIVDAAYDMPEMAKYLDFVNIMSYDFHQFTSVWPFTGYNSPLFGRKVEKTYFTFLNTN
;
A
#
# COMPACT_ATOMS: atom_id res chain seq x y z
N ILE A 1 2.16 -18.29 9.07
CA ILE A 1 1.82 -16.95 9.61
C ILE A 1 0.80 -16.24 8.71
N VAL A 2 1.06 -16.11 7.40
CA VAL A 2 0.11 -15.51 6.42
C VAL A 2 -1.31 -16.05 6.52
N LEU A 3 -1.52 -17.38 6.47
CA LEU A 3 -2.88 -17.94 6.54
C LEU A 3 -3.60 -17.61 7.86
N ARG A 4 -2.87 -17.54 8.99
CA ARG A 4 -3.45 -17.17 10.28
C ARG A 4 -3.94 -15.73 10.27
N PHE A 5 -3.16 -14.81 9.68
CA PHE A 5 -3.56 -13.43 9.50
C PHE A 5 -4.80 -13.32 8.60
N VAL A 6 -4.77 -13.96 7.42
CA VAL A 6 -5.89 -13.92 6.46
C VAL A 6 -7.19 -14.48 7.04
N SER A 7 -7.13 -15.58 7.78
CA SER A 7 -8.30 -16.11 8.50
C SER A 7 -8.83 -15.12 9.54
N SER A 8 -7.94 -14.52 10.34
CA SER A 8 -8.34 -13.51 11.32
C SER A 8 -8.97 -12.27 10.68
N VAL A 9 -8.48 -11.84 9.52
CA VAL A 9 -9.07 -10.75 8.74
C VAL A 9 -10.50 -11.10 8.33
N LEU A 10 -10.70 -12.28 7.71
CA LEU A 10 -12.03 -12.70 7.27
C LEU A 10 -13.02 -12.74 8.43
N ASP A 11 -12.61 -13.28 9.58
CA ASP A 11 -13.46 -13.30 10.78
C ASP A 11 -13.88 -11.88 11.20
N LEU A 12 -12.97 -10.90 11.14
CA LEU A 12 -13.27 -9.50 11.45
C LEU A 12 -14.22 -8.87 10.42
N LEU A 13 -13.97 -9.08 9.13
CA LEU A 13 -14.81 -8.54 8.05
C LEU A 13 -16.25 -9.03 8.18
N LEU A 14 -16.44 -10.33 8.44
CA LEU A 14 -17.76 -10.93 8.61
C LEU A 14 -18.42 -10.48 9.91
N LYS A 15 -17.67 -10.47 11.03
CA LYS A 15 -18.19 -10.07 12.35
C LYS A 15 -18.71 -8.64 12.36
N TYR A 16 -18.00 -7.72 11.71
CA TYR A 16 -18.35 -6.29 11.70
C TYR A 16 -19.06 -5.85 10.42
N ASN A 17 -19.41 -6.79 9.53
CA ASN A 17 -20.11 -6.52 8.28
C ASN A 17 -19.37 -5.48 7.40
N LEU A 18 -18.04 -5.55 7.34
CA LEU A 18 -17.20 -4.65 6.54
C LEU A 18 -17.13 -5.10 5.08
N ASP A 19 -16.98 -4.13 4.18
CA ASP A 19 -16.96 -4.37 2.72
C ASP A 19 -15.60 -4.82 2.17
N GLY A 20 -14.54 -4.78 2.97
CA GLY A 20 -13.21 -5.09 2.49
C GLY A 20 -12.10 -4.73 3.48
N LEU A 21 -10.87 -4.88 3.00
CA LEU A 21 -9.64 -4.58 3.73
C LEU A 21 -8.77 -3.63 2.92
N ASP A 22 -8.27 -2.59 3.57
CA ASP A 22 -7.16 -1.77 3.06
C ASP A 22 -5.89 -2.17 3.82
N ILE A 23 -4.82 -2.53 3.08
CA ILE A 23 -3.52 -2.80 3.69
C ILE A 23 -2.67 -1.53 3.66
N ASP A 24 -2.22 -1.11 4.83
CA ASP A 24 -1.32 0.02 5.01
C ASP A 24 -0.03 -0.43 5.71
N TRP A 25 0.86 -1.07 4.95
CA TRP A 25 2.20 -1.43 5.41
C TRP A 25 3.19 -0.38 4.92
N GLU A 26 3.74 0.40 5.86
CA GLU A 26 4.72 1.46 5.60
C GLU A 26 6.16 1.10 6.03
N PHE A 27 7.07 0.70 5.15
CA PHE A 27 6.83 0.12 3.82
C PHE A 27 7.57 -1.22 3.74
N PRO A 28 7.04 -2.24 3.04
CA PRO A 28 7.74 -3.52 2.90
C PRO A 28 9.13 -3.28 2.30
N ALA A 29 10.15 -3.96 2.81
CA ALA A 29 11.55 -3.86 2.35
C ALA A 29 12.21 -2.46 2.40
N TRP A 30 11.53 -1.41 2.91
CA TRP A 30 12.10 -0.06 3.01
C TRP A 30 12.72 0.20 4.38
N ASN A 31 14.02 0.53 4.41
CA ASN A 31 14.77 0.75 5.65
C ASN A 31 14.73 -0.43 6.64
N THR A 32 14.53 -1.66 6.13
CA THR A 32 14.57 -2.90 6.93
C THR A 32 15.65 -3.84 6.39
N PRO A 33 16.12 -4.82 7.19
CA PRO A 33 17.06 -5.84 6.72
C PRO A 33 16.37 -6.97 5.92
N TYR A 34 15.09 -6.83 5.55
CA TYR A 34 14.27 -7.88 4.95
C TYR A 34 13.86 -7.52 3.51
N PRO A 35 14.78 -7.59 2.52
CA PRO A 35 14.46 -7.29 1.13
C PRO A 35 13.41 -8.26 0.55
N GLU A 36 13.26 -9.45 1.12
CA GLU A 36 12.24 -10.44 0.76
C GLU A 36 10.81 -9.97 1.04
N ASP A 37 10.62 -8.92 1.85
CA ASP A 37 9.30 -8.37 2.15
C ASP A 37 8.58 -7.87 0.90
N LYS A 38 9.30 -7.37 -0.11
CA LYS A 38 8.71 -7.00 -1.41
C LYS A 38 8.00 -8.18 -2.06
N TYR A 39 8.64 -9.35 -2.08
CA TYR A 39 8.04 -10.57 -2.62
C TYR A 39 6.96 -11.15 -1.70
N THR A 40 7.21 -11.14 -0.39
CA THR A 40 6.29 -11.67 0.62
C THR A 40 4.98 -10.88 0.65
N PHE A 41 5.05 -9.58 0.39
CA PHE A 41 3.88 -8.73 0.28
C PHE A 41 2.98 -9.15 -0.88
N ASN A 42 3.54 -9.47 -2.06
CA ASN A 42 2.76 -10.03 -3.17
C ASN A 42 2.08 -11.35 -2.80
N GLN A 43 2.77 -12.23 -2.06
CA GLN A 43 2.17 -13.48 -1.60
C GLN A 43 1.02 -13.26 -0.62
N LEU A 44 1.12 -12.24 0.25
CA LEU A 44 0.04 -11.84 1.14
C LEU A 44 -1.18 -11.37 0.34
N LEU A 45 -1.01 -10.44 -0.59
CA LEU A 45 -2.09 -9.91 -1.42
C LEU A 45 -2.77 -11.00 -2.25
N LYS A 46 -1.98 -11.88 -2.89
CA LYS A 46 -2.48 -13.06 -3.59
C LYS A 46 -3.32 -13.96 -2.69
N THR A 47 -2.86 -14.20 -1.47
CA THR A 47 -3.57 -15.07 -0.52
C THR A 47 -4.87 -14.41 -0.04
N LEU A 48 -4.85 -13.11 0.28
CA LEU A 48 -6.04 -12.34 0.64
C LEU A 48 -7.08 -12.38 -0.48
N SER A 49 -6.70 -11.97 -1.69
CA SER A 49 -7.58 -11.99 -2.88
C SER A 49 -8.18 -13.38 -3.11
N SER A 50 -7.35 -14.43 -3.06
CA SER A 50 -7.82 -15.81 -3.22
C SER A 50 -8.82 -16.24 -2.14
N GLN A 51 -8.60 -15.87 -0.87
CA GLN A 51 -9.52 -16.20 0.21
C GLN A 51 -10.80 -15.36 0.18
N PHE A 52 -10.73 -14.10 -0.24
CA PHE A 52 -11.90 -13.24 -0.42
C PHE A 52 -12.81 -13.83 -1.49
N SER A 53 -12.29 -14.13 -2.69
CA SER A 53 -13.08 -14.78 -3.75
C SER A 53 -13.69 -16.12 -3.30
N ARG A 54 -12.99 -16.91 -2.47
CA ARG A 54 -13.55 -18.15 -1.91
C ARG A 54 -14.70 -17.88 -0.94
N GLN A 55 -14.59 -16.83 -0.12
CA GLN A 55 -15.60 -16.45 0.85
C GLN A 55 -16.86 -15.93 0.15
N GLU A 56 -16.71 -15.11 -0.90
CA GLU A 56 -17.82 -14.60 -1.73
C GLU A 56 -18.69 -15.73 -2.29
N ASN A 57 -18.06 -16.83 -2.71
CA ASN A 57 -18.76 -18.01 -3.23
C ASN A 57 -19.52 -18.81 -2.16
N ARG A 58 -19.28 -18.55 -0.87
CA ARG A 58 -19.90 -19.28 0.25
C ARG A 58 -21.04 -18.52 0.92
N ILE A 59 -21.12 -17.21 0.74
CA ILE A 59 -22.12 -16.35 1.39
C ILE A 59 -23.34 -16.19 0.47
N ASP A 60 -24.53 -16.39 1.03
CA ASP A 60 -25.79 -16.11 0.35
C ASP A 60 -25.87 -14.60 0.04
N ASN A 61 -26.15 -14.23 -1.22
CA ASN A 61 -26.01 -12.88 -1.83
C ASN A 61 -24.66 -12.52 -2.49
N ARG A 62 -23.65 -13.40 -2.54
CA ARG A 62 -22.38 -13.18 -3.30
C ARG A 62 -21.76 -11.79 -3.08
N ARG A 63 -21.78 -11.28 -1.84
CA ARG A 63 -21.17 -9.98 -1.51
C ARG A 63 -19.68 -10.04 -1.81
N GLN A 64 -19.22 -9.18 -2.72
CA GLN A 64 -17.80 -9.01 -3.06
C GLN A 64 -17.07 -8.29 -1.91
N LEU A 65 -15.91 -8.80 -1.50
CA LEU A 65 -15.03 -8.17 -0.52
C LEU A 65 -13.91 -7.44 -1.26
N LEU A 66 -13.77 -6.14 -1.00
CA LEU A 66 -12.75 -5.30 -1.62
C LEU A 66 -11.39 -5.52 -0.95
N LEU A 67 -10.33 -5.52 -1.75
CA LEU A 67 -8.95 -5.48 -1.29
C LEU A 67 -8.25 -4.26 -1.90
N SER A 68 -7.85 -3.32 -1.06
CA SER A 68 -7.08 -2.15 -1.46
C SER A 68 -5.77 -2.05 -0.68
N CYS A 69 -4.91 -1.12 -1.10
CA CYS A 69 -3.65 -0.85 -0.43
C CYS A 69 -3.36 0.65 -0.44
N ALA A 70 -2.85 1.18 0.67
CA ALA A 70 -2.15 2.45 0.70
C ALA A 70 -0.69 2.24 0.25
N VAL A 71 -0.22 3.05 -0.71
CA VAL A 71 1.15 2.95 -1.24
C VAL A 71 1.84 4.30 -1.25
N SER A 72 3.16 4.30 -1.06
CA SER A 72 3.96 5.52 -1.14
C SER A 72 3.90 6.17 -2.53
N ALA A 73 3.91 7.51 -2.58
CA ALA A 73 4.18 8.28 -3.78
C ALA A 73 5.68 8.59 -3.99
N ILE A 74 6.55 8.22 -3.04
CA ILE A 74 7.99 8.49 -3.10
C ILE A 74 8.68 7.41 -3.94
N ILE A 75 9.27 7.79 -5.08
CA ILE A 75 9.80 6.84 -6.08
C ILE A 75 10.79 5.81 -5.51
N ASN A 76 11.70 6.23 -4.62
CA ASN A 76 12.67 5.33 -4.01
C ASN A 76 12.01 4.25 -3.13
N ILE A 77 10.91 4.62 -2.45
CA ILE A 77 10.12 3.68 -1.66
C ILE A 77 9.38 2.75 -2.60
N VAL A 78 8.79 3.29 -3.67
CA VAL A 78 8.06 2.48 -4.66
C VAL A 78 8.95 1.39 -5.26
N ASP A 79 10.15 1.76 -5.70
CA ASP A 79 11.11 0.84 -6.31
C ASP A 79 11.57 -0.25 -5.33
N ALA A 80 11.79 0.12 -4.06
CA ALA A 80 12.24 -0.82 -3.03
C ALA A 80 11.13 -1.74 -2.52
N ALA A 81 9.90 -1.24 -2.39
CA ALA A 81 8.84 -1.87 -1.63
C ALA A 81 7.85 -2.66 -2.48
N TYR A 82 7.63 -2.25 -3.74
CA TYR A 82 6.46 -2.71 -4.50
C TYR A 82 6.82 -3.30 -5.86
N ASP A 83 6.11 -4.37 -6.22
CA ASP A 83 6.01 -4.84 -7.60
C ASP A 83 4.61 -4.49 -8.10
N MET A 84 4.45 -3.24 -8.56
CA MET A 84 3.12 -2.69 -8.90
C MET A 84 2.37 -3.54 -9.93
N PRO A 85 2.99 -4.03 -11.03
CA PRO A 85 2.31 -4.93 -11.97
C PRO A 85 1.81 -6.24 -11.35
N GLU A 86 2.54 -6.81 -10.39
CA GLU A 86 2.12 -8.02 -9.69
C GLU A 86 1.00 -7.71 -8.68
N MET A 87 1.13 -6.63 -7.90
CA MET A 87 0.12 -6.20 -6.93
C MET A 87 -1.23 -5.90 -7.59
N ALA A 88 -1.22 -5.24 -8.75
CA ALA A 88 -2.42 -4.85 -9.50
C ALA A 88 -3.29 -6.04 -9.95
N LYS A 89 -2.77 -7.28 -9.92
CA LYS A 89 -3.55 -8.49 -10.21
C LYS A 89 -4.46 -8.89 -9.06
N TYR A 90 -4.21 -8.40 -7.85
CA TYR A 90 -4.87 -8.84 -6.63
C TYR A 90 -5.70 -7.74 -5.96
N LEU A 91 -5.38 -6.47 -6.22
CA LEU A 91 -6.04 -5.31 -5.63
C LEU A 91 -7.16 -4.78 -6.53
N ASP A 92 -8.28 -4.37 -5.94
CA ASP A 92 -9.35 -3.67 -6.64
C ASP A 92 -8.96 -2.24 -7.01
N PHE A 93 -8.27 -1.56 -6.10
CA PHE A 93 -7.70 -0.23 -6.31
C PHE A 93 -6.56 0.05 -5.35
N VAL A 94 -5.84 1.13 -5.60
CA VAL A 94 -4.68 1.57 -4.81
C VAL A 94 -4.90 3.02 -4.39
N ASN A 95 -4.70 3.29 -3.10
CA ASN A 95 -4.68 4.62 -2.52
C ASN A 95 -3.23 5.13 -2.53
N ILE A 96 -2.89 6.02 -3.46
CA ILE A 96 -1.55 6.61 -3.51
C ILE A 96 -1.47 7.69 -2.43
N MET A 97 -0.55 7.52 -1.48
CA MET A 97 -0.26 8.47 -0.41
C MET A 97 0.54 9.66 -0.95
N SER A 98 -0.15 10.47 -1.73
CA SER A 98 0.39 11.61 -2.47
C SER A 98 0.56 12.85 -1.58
N TYR A 99 1.13 12.65 -0.40
CA TYR A 99 1.36 13.65 0.65
C TYR A 99 2.65 13.31 1.40
N ASP A 100 2.99 14.09 2.43
CA ASP A 100 4.18 13.90 3.26
C ASP A 100 5.52 13.97 2.51
N PHE A 101 5.50 14.68 1.38
CA PHE A 101 6.65 14.89 0.52
C PHE A 101 7.76 15.71 1.18
N HIS A 102 7.41 16.71 1.97
CA HIS A 102 8.36 17.59 2.65
C HIS A 102 8.12 17.56 4.15
N GLN A 103 9.03 16.90 4.86
CA GLN A 103 9.02 16.85 6.31
C GLN A 103 10.27 17.52 6.86
N PHE A 104 10.11 18.30 7.94
CA PHE A 104 11.26 18.83 8.65
C PHE A 104 12.02 17.70 9.33
N THR A 105 13.32 17.61 9.07
CA THR A 105 14.22 16.75 9.84
C THR A 105 15.46 17.54 10.22
N SER A 106 16.20 17.12 11.25
CA SER A 106 17.46 17.76 11.63
C SER A 106 18.52 17.69 10.51
N VAL A 107 18.46 16.64 9.67
CA VAL A 107 19.34 16.44 8.52
C VAL A 107 18.89 17.27 7.31
N TRP A 108 17.58 17.50 7.20
CA TRP A 108 16.94 18.25 6.12
C TRP A 108 16.07 19.39 6.70
N PRO A 109 16.68 20.45 7.25
CA PRO A 109 15.97 21.47 8.04
C PRO A 109 15.34 22.55 7.15
N PHE A 110 14.66 22.15 6.07
CA PHE A 110 13.93 23.06 5.19
C PHE A 110 12.43 22.79 5.26
N THR A 111 11.64 23.80 4.89
CA THR A 111 10.18 23.69 4.74
C THR A 111 9.81 23.52 3.27
N GLY A 112 8.71 22.81 3.02
CA GLY A 112 8.15 22.61 1.68
C GLY A 112 6.65 22.36 1.76
N TYR A 113 5.99 22.26 0.61
CA TYR A 113 4.57 21.90 0.58
C TYR A 113 4.41 20.41 0.88
N ASN A 114 3.40 20.05 1.68
CA ASN A 114 3.17 18.65 2.02
C ASN A 114 2.75 17.79 0.82
N SER A 115 1.94 18.37 -0.06
CA SER A 115 1.35 17.70 -1.23
C SER A 115 1.32 18.66 -2.43
N PRO A 116 2.48 19.01 -3.02
CA PRO A 116 2.50 19.85 -4.21
C PRO A 116 2.04 19.05 -5.42
N LEU A 117 1.09 19.60 -6.18
CA LEU A 117 0.65 18.99 -7.44
C LEU A 117 1.77 18.96 -8.48
N PHE A 118 2.61 20.00 -8.52
CA PHE A 118 3.72 20.11 -9.46
C PHE A 118 5.02 20.44 -8.72
N GLY A 119 6.14 19.95 -9.23
CA GLY A 119 7.47 20.28 -8.73
C GLY A 119 7.75 21.78 -8.75
N ARG A 120 8.41 22.28 -7.70
CA ARG A 120 8.72 23.71 -7.58
C ARG A 120 10.03 24.02 -8.28
N LYS A 121 10.13 25.18 -8.92
CA LYS A 121 11.37 25.63 -9.61
C LYS A 121 12.62 25.70 -8.71
N VAL A 122 12.41 25.85 -7.40
CA VAL A 122 13.47 25.92 -6.39
C VAL A 122 13.98 24.52 -5.99
N GLU A 123 13.17 23.49 -6.16
CA GLU A 123 13.54 22.10 -5.85
C GLU A 123 14.52 21.58 -6.89
N LYS A 124 15.52 20.83 -6.42
CA LYS A 124 16.59 20.26 -7.25
C LYS A 124 16.84 18.82 -6.86
N THR A 125 17.35 18.04 -7.80
CA THR A 125 17.77 16.65 -7.58
C THR A 125 16.61 15.80 -7.01
N TYR A 126 16.77 15.17 -5.86
CA TYR A 126 15.73 14.31 -5.25
C TYR A 126 14.41 15.05 -5.02
N PHE A 127 14.49 16.34 -4.63
CA PHE A 127 13.31 17.14 -4.33
C PHE A 127 12.42 17.41 -5.55
N THR A 128 12.94 17.30 -6.79
CA THR A 128 12.10 17.50 -7.98
C THR A 128 11.06 16.41 -8.16
N PHE A 129 11.26 15.23 -7.53
CA PHE A 129 10.33 14.11 -7.60
C PHE A 129 9.33 14.10 -6.45
N LEU A 130 9.40 15.07 -5.53
CA LEU A 130 8.53 15.14 -4.34
C LEU A 130 7.24 15.92 -4.63
N ASN A 131 6.52 15.47 -5.65
CA ASN A 131 5.26 16.04 -6.11
C ASN A 131 4.40 14.96 -6.78
N THR A 132 3.15 15.30 -7.14
CA THR A 132 2.18 14.29 -7.62
C THR A 132 2.04 14.18 -9.14
N ASN A 133 2.72 15.03 -9.94
CA ASN A 133 2.63 15.04 -11.41
C ASN A 133 3.90 14.51 -12.10
#